data_AF-A0A1C2H7W9-F1
#
_entry.id   AF-A0A1C2H7W9-F1
#
_cell.length_a   1.000
_cell.length_b   1.000
_cell.length_c   1.000
_cell.angle_alpha   90.00
_cell.angle_beta   90.00
_cell.angle_gamma   90.00
#
_symmetry.space_group_name_H-M   'P 1'
#
loop_
_entity.id
_entity.type
_entity.pdbx_description
1 polymer ?
#
loop_
_entity_poly.entity_id
_entity_poly.type
_entity_poly.pdbx_seq_one_letter_code
_entity_poly.pdbx_strand_id
1 'polypeptide(L)'
;MGNEHFSLSLNAFSVLKASFGSNHAEISDLVEDAEFDELHSQEIIQRSQQALLSPIARLDQELSWLPELSNTQINEIGSLLEAGRIASLREAIAFLPDLPKANVLAHLCGTNSADETLLQDLLRAWDDVDQLSLLQFLNTQRKAAGFPQVERSQLAASINVLESTHARSAALSVWRLGEPGKVMESLVEAELKKGRASRILAEFVREYDILSEPHLARISEAIDQQIELARQPTQQLEAVTSEIAELLRQWDDVNQPVQVFEQHQGHEEGRSKQIYERLRLLCLELANERGEFHHAKRLSEALLHTFPELESVAEVLKGDVEALKNLDNQQKQFAVLEPLVATCEAAKSQVPKLRSALQSSGFSQARMGAVKDIFAAFDAAAKAPGVGDAAFLVVRDLALFVNNDRNDPETAFRLIDGLITYRGAKPSQDVSSKLDEERSVLHRNWKMSELERHRGNVGAMSKTIDEMLVYAKGKDRAELTQLKSAIDQKKNERIGWWVTIGVVILLIAIFGG
;
A
#
# COMPACT_ATOMS: atom_id res chain seq x y z
N MET A 1 22.81 15.62 34.85
CA MET A 1 22.37 14.51 33.98
C MET A 1 21.63 13.53 34.87
N GLY A 2 20.30 13.64 34.91
CA GLY A 2 19.46 12.81 35.78
C GLY A 2 19.47 11.37 35.27
N ASN A 3 19.54 10.41 36.20
CA ASN A 3 19.59 8.97 35.91
C ASN A 3 18.71 8.61 34.72
N GLU A 4 19.32 8.00 33.69
CA GLU A 4 18.61 7.64 32.45
C GLU A 4 17.51 6.59 32.71
N HIS A 5 17.56 5.83 33.80
CA HIS A 5 16.59 4.79 34.13
C HIS A 5 16.26 4.74 35.62
N PHE A 6 15.14 4.10 35.97
CA PHE A 6 14.74 3.86 37.36
C PHE A 6 15.73 2.90 38.04
N SER A 7 16.20 3.22 39.24
CA SER A 7 17.13 2.36 39.97
C SER A 7 16.85 2.28 41.47
N LEU A 8 16.62 1.05 41.95
CA LEU A 8 16.50 0.75 43.37
C LEU A 8 17.82 1.01 44.12
N SER A 9 18.98 0.68 43.54
CA SER A 9 20.28 0.86 44.21
C SER A 9 20.65 2.33 44.47
N LEU A 10 19.98 3.26 43.79
CA LEU A 10 20.17 4.70 43.98
C LEU A 10 19.05 5.35 44.80
N ASN A 11 18.07 4.56 45.27
CA ASN A 11 17.07 5.03 46.21
C ASN A 11 17.74 5.34 47.56
N ALA A 12 17.31 6.43 48.21
CA ALA A 12 17.93 6.89 49.46
C ALA A 12 17.84 5.87 50.62
N PHE A 13 16.80 5.04 50.66
CA PHE A 13 16.70 3.93 51.63
C PHE A 13 17.76 2.85 51.38
N SER A 14 18.09 2.57 50.11
CA SER A 14 19.19 1.67 49.75
C SER A 14 20.54 2.25 50.12
N VAL A 15 20.80 3.49 49.70
CA VAL A 15 22.11 4.16 49.86
C VAL A 15 22.49 4.29 51.32
N LEU A 16 21.54 4.68 52.18
CA LEU A 16 21.77 4.87 53.61
C LEU A 16 21.43 3.64 54.44
N LYS A 17 21.00 2.53 53.83
CA LYS A 17 20.51 1.33 54.53
C LYS A 17 19.41 1.64 55.58
N ALA A 18 18.60 2.66 55.30
CA ALA A 18 17.55 3.14 56.20
C ALA A 18 16.28 2.28 56.10
N SER A 19 15.45 2.35 57.14
CA SER A 19 14.12 1.72 57.14
C SER A 19 13.01 2.77 57.09
N PHE A 20 11.78 2.37 56.73
CA PHE A 20 10.62 3.27 56.78
C PHE A 20 10.39 3.90 58.18
N GLY A 21 10.79 3.19 59.24
CA GLY A 21 10.72 3.65 60.63
C GLY A 21 11.87 4.57 61.06
N SER A 22 12.88 4.77 60.21
CA SER A 22 14.07 5.55 60.57
C SER A 22 13.74 7.02 60.76
N ASN A 23 14.02 7.52 61.98
CA ASN A 23 13.78 8.89 62.41
C ASN A 23 14.97 9.81 62.04
N HIS A 24 14.86 11.11 62.36
CA HIS A 24 15.88 12.10 61.99
C HIS A 24 17.27 11.81 62.59
N ALA A 25 17.35 11.34 63.83
CA ALA A 25 18.62 11.04 64.48
C ALA A 25 19.27 9.79 63.87
N GLU A 26 18.48 8.73 63.66
CA GLU A 26 18.96 7.50 63.02
C GLU A 26 19.46 7.74 61.60
N ILE A 27 18.80 8.61 60.82
CA ILE A 27 19.27 8.97 59.47
C ILE A 27 20.61 9.69 59.52
N SER A 28 20.85 10.55 60.52
CA SER A 28 22.16 11.19 60.70
C SER A 28 23.25 10.17 61.01
N ASP A 29 22.99 9.21 61.90
CA ASP A 29 23.96 8.16 62.23
C ASP A 29 24.27 7.28 60.99
N LEU A 30 23.24 6.91 60.22
CA LEU A 30 23.39 6.11 58.98
C LEU A 30 24.19 6.83 57.88
N VAL A 31 24.21 8.16 57.90
CA VAL A 31 25.06 8.93 56.96
C VAL A 31 26.52 8.78 57.33
N GLU A 32 26.87 8.82 58.62
CA GLU A 32 28.24 8.59 59.07
C GLU A 32 28.71 7.18 58.71
N ASP A 33 27.84 6.18 58.90
CA ASP A 33 28.11 4.79 58.49
C ASP A 33 28.30 4.66 56.97
N ALA A 34 27.44 5.31 56.17
CA ALA A 34 27.55 5.27 54.71
C ALA A 34 28.80 5.99 54.18
N GLU A 35 29.22 7.10 54.81
CA GLU A 35 30.47 7.78 54.48
C GLU A 35 31.69 6.91 54.83
N PHE A 36 31.60 6.13 55.91
CA PHE A 36 32.66 5.19 56.31
C PHE A 36 32.77 3.96 55.40
N ASP A 37 31.63 3.43 54.92
CA ASP A 37 31.58 2.25 54.04
C ASP A 37 32.17 2.52 52.64
N GLU A 38 32.29 3.80 52.23
CA GLU A 38 32.83 4.26 50.93
C GLU A 38 32.20 3.61 49.68
N LEU A 39 31.00 3.04 49.81
CA LEU A 39 30.27 2.40 48.69
C LEU A 39 29.65 3.40 47.71
N HIS A 40 29.37 4.61 48.18
CA HIS A 40 28.76 5.68 47.40
C HIS A 40 29.56 6.98 47.54
N SER A 41 29.48 7.86 46.53
CA SER A 41 30.12 9.17 46.62
C SER A 41 29.44 10.04 47.68
N GLN A 42 30.21 10.95 48.28
CA GLN A 42 29.70 11.86 49.31
C GLN A 42 28.51 12.69 48.81
N GLU A 43 28.50 13.09 47.52
CA GLU A 43 27.39 13.79 46.90
C GLU A 43 26.09 12.97 46.92
N ILE A 44 26.17 11.67 46.59
CA ILE A 44 25.02 10.76 46.60
C ILE A 44 24.50 10.55 48.02
N ILE A 45 25.40 10.39 48.99
CA ILE A 45 25.06 10.22 50.41
C ILE A 45 24.34 11.46 50.94
N GLN A 46 24.90 12.66 50.72
CA GLN A 46 24.30 13.93 51.17
C GLN A 46 22.94 14.18 50.50
N ARG A 47 22.80 13.88 49.20
CA ARG A 47 21.51 13.99 48.50
C ARG A 47 20.48 13.02 49.08
N SER A 48 20.90 11.79 49.42
CA SER A 48 20.03 10.78 50.03
C SER A 48 19.56 11.21 51.41
N GLN A 49 20.44 11.80 52.23
CA GLN A 49 20.07 12.38 53.51
C GLN A 49 19.02 13.48 53.35
N GLN A 50 19.26 14.44 52.45
CA GLN A 50 18.31 15.52 52.17
C GLN A 50 16.95 14.99 51.72
N ALA A 51 16.94 13.95 50.88
CA ALA A 51 15.72 13.32 50.41
C ALA A 51 14.94 12.66 51.56
N LEU A 52 15.59 11.97 52.50
CA LEU A 52 14.92 11.29 53.61
C LEU A 52 14.49 12.21 54.76
N LEU A 53 15.13 13.37 54.92
CA LEU A 53 14.79 14.37 55.94
C LEU A 53 13.64 15.31 55.52
N SER A 54 13.47 15.55 54.21
CA SER A 54 12.39 16.40 53.69
C SER A 54 11.08 15.59 53.54
N PRO A 55 9.95 15.97 54.19
CA PRO A 55 8.72 15.17 54.16
C PRO A 55 8.14 14.87 52.77
N ILE A 56 8.29 15.79 51.82
CA ILE A 56 7.82 15.63 50.43
C ILE A 56 8.79 14.74 49.66
N ALA A 57 10.08 15.05 49.67
CA ALA A 57 11.07 14.24 48.94
C ALA A 57 11.16 12.80 49.49
N ARG A 58 10.94 12.63 50.81
CA ARG A 58 10.86 11.31 51.45
C ARG A 58 9.71 10.49 50.88
N LEU A 59 8.58 11.12 50.53
CA LEU A 59 7.43 10.40 49.95
C LEU A 59 7.80 9.74 48.63
N ASP A 60 8.51 10.47 47.77
CA ASP A 60 8.96 9.94 46.49
C ASP A 60 9.94 8.77 46.69
N GLN A 61 10.83 8.86 47.68
CA GLN A 61 11.75 7.77 48.04
C GLN A 61 11.01 6.56 48.64
N GLU A 62 10.00 6.79 49.48
CA GLU A 62 9.20 5.73 50.11
C GLU A 62 8.40 4.94 49.07
N LEU A 63 7.80 5.64 48.09
CA LEU A 63 7.03 5.03 47.02
C LEU A 63 7.90 4.29 46.01
N SER A 64 9.08 4.82 45.70
CA SER A 64 10.05 4.21 44.77
C SER A 64 10.94 3.14 45.41
N TRP A 65 10.71 2.77 46.68
CA TRP A 65 11.48 1.73 47.37
C TRP A 65 10.74 0.38 47.36
N LEU A 66 10.62 -0.29 48.50
CA LEU A 66 9.95 -1.58 48.64
C LEU A 66 8.91 -1.49 49.77
N PRO A 67 7.85 -0.67 49.60
CA PRO A 67 6.83 -0.49 50.64
C PRO A 67 6.13 -1.81 50.95
N GLU A 68 5.61 -1.93 52.18
CA GLU A 68 4.88 -3.09 52.69
C GLU A 68 5.69 -4.40 52.81
N LEU A 69 6.97 -4.39 52.44
CA LEU A 69 7.86 -5.53 52.60
C LEU A 69 8.56 -5.53 53.97
N SER A 70 8.83 -6.74 54.48
CA SER A 70 9.70 -6.93 55.64
C SER A 70 11.18 -6.79 55.28
N ASN A 71 12.03 -6.48 56.27
CA ASN A 71 13.49 -6.40 56.07
C ASN A 71 14.08 -7.71 55.50
N THR A 72 13.51 -8.87 55.86
CA THR A 72 13.95 -10.16 55.31
C THR A 72 13.68 -10.24 53.81
N GLN A 73 12.50 -9.83 53.34
CA GLN A 73 12.16 -9.80 51.92
C GLN A 73 13.02 -8.77 51.16
N ILE A 74 13.24 -7.59 51.74
CA ILE A 74 14.10 -6.54 51.16
C ILE A 74 15.54 -7.08 50.96
N ASN A 75 16.10 -7.73 51.98
CA ASN A 75 17.44 -8.32 51.90
C ASN A 75 17.54 -9.46 50.88
N GLU A 76 16.49 -10.29 50.78
CA GLU A 76 16.41 -11.35 49.77
C GLU A 76 16.42 -10.77 48.35
N ILE A 77 15.56 -9.76 48.09
CA ILE A 77 15.50 -9.06 46.80
C ILE A 77 16.85 -8.40 46.48
N GLY A 78 17.44 -7.69 47.45
CA GLY A 78 18.76 -7.06 47.30
C GLY A 78 19.85 -8.07 46.93
N SER A 79 19.91 -9.20 47.62
CA SER A 79 20.88 -10.26 47.33
C SER A 79 20.68 -10.88 45.94
N LEU A 80 19.44 -11.07 45.50
CA LEU A 80 19.14 -11.59 44.16
C LEU A 80 19.50 -10.60 43.05
N LEU A 81 19.27 -9.30 43.29
CA LEU A 81 19.67 -8.21 42.39
C LEU A 81 21.19 -8.12 42.25
N GLU A 82 21.92 -8.11 43.37
CA GLU A 82 23.40 -8.09 43.38
C GLU A 82 24.00 -9.31 42.68
N ALA A 83 23.40 -10.49 42.87
CA ALA A 83 23.84 -11.73 42.25
C ALA A 83 23.41 -11.88 40.78
N GLY A 84 22.62 -10.96 40.23
CA GLY A 84 22.11 -11.02 38.85
C GLY A 84 21.20 -12.22 38.58
N ARG A 85 20.54 -12.77 39.60
CA ARG A 85 19.71 -13.99 39.48
C ARG A 85 18.28 -13.67 39.05
N ILE A 86 18.13 -13.17 37.82
CA ILE A 86 16.86 -12.64 37.30
C ILE A 86 15.71 -13.66 37.38
N ALA A 87 15.93 -14.93 37.02
CA ALA A 87 14.88 -15.94 37.07
C ALA A 87 14.35 -16.16 38.50
N SER A 88 15.25 -16.35 39.47
CA SER A 88 14.88 -16.48 40.88
C SER A 88 14.25 -15.21 41.44
N LEU A 89 14.69 -14.04 40.99
CA LEU A 89 14.09 -12.77 41.36
C LEU A 89 12.64 -12.67 40.87
N ARG A 90 12.35 -13.09 39.63
CA ARG A 90 10.98 -13.12 39.09
C ARG A 90 10.07 -14.04 39.90
N GLU A 91 10.57 -15.19 40.34
CA GLU A 91 9.83 -16.10 41.24
C GLU A 91 9.57 -15.44 42.61
N ALA A 92 10.58 -14.79 43.18
CA ALA A 92 10.48 -14.14 44.48
C ALA A 92 9.47 -12.97 44.48
N ILE A 93 9.40 -12.20 43.39
CA ILE A 93 8.50 -11.04 43.30
C ILE A 93 7.05 -11.39 42.93
N ALA A 94 6.78 -12.62 42.48
CA ALA A 94 5.47 -13.00 41.94
C ALA A 94 4.31 -12.78 42.93
N PHE A 95 4.57 -12.97 44.23
CA PHE A 95 3.59 -12.87 45.30
C PHE A 95 3.71 -11.60 46.15
N LEU A 96 4.52 -10.63 45.72
CA LEU A 96 4.63 -9.34 46.41
C LEU A 96 3.41 -8.46 46.13
N PRO A 97 3.16 -7.46 47.02
CA PRO A 97 2.27 -6.35 46.70
C PRO A 97 2.68 -5.65 45.40
N ASP A 98 1.72 -5.00 44.76
CA ASP A 98 1.87 -4.60 43.36
C ASP A 98 2.85 -3.44 43.15
N LEU A 99 2.91 -2.47 44.06
CA LEU A 99 3.88 -1.38 43.97
C LEU A 99 5.35 -1.81 44.15
N PRO A 100 5.76 -2.54 45.20
CA PRO A 100 7.15 -3.00 45.31
C PRO A 100 7.52 -3.95 44.16
N LYS A 101 6.57 -4.77 43.66
CA LYS A 101 6.76 -5.58 42.44
C LYS A 101 7.03 -4.69 41.22
N ALA A 102 6.24 -3.64 41.01
CA ALA A 102 6.43 -2.67 39.93
C ALA A 102 7.80 -1.97 40.02
N ASN A 103 8.25 -1.60 41.22
CA ASN A 103 9.57 -0.98 41.43
C ASN A 103 10.71 -1.93 41.03
N VAL A 104 10.64 -3.21 41.43
CA VAL A 104 11.65 -4.21 41.00
C VAL A 104 11.64 -4.40 39.49
N LEU A 105 10.45 -4.55 38.88
CA LEU A 105 10.32 -4.69 37.42
C LEU A 105 10.86 -3.46 36.67
N ALA A 106 10.54 -2.25 37.12
CA ALA A 106 11.05 -1.02 36.51
C ALA A 106 12.57 -0.86 36.67
N HIS A 107 13.15 -1.36 37.76
CA HIS A 107 14.60 -1.42 37.94
C HIS A 107 15.23 -2.38 36.93
N LEU A 108 14.62 -3.56 36.74
CA LEU A 108 15.07 -4.53 35.75
C LEU A 108 14.95 -4.01 34.32
N CYS A 109 13.91 -3.22 34.01
CA CYS A 109 13.83 -2.49 32.73
C CYS A 109 15.09 -1.65 32.50
N GLY A 110 15.61 -0.99 33.52
CA GLY A 110 16.84 -0.19 33.46
C GLY A 110 18.13 -0.98 33.22
N THR A 111 18.08 -2.31 33.32
CA THR A 111 19.21 -3.21 33.06
C THR A 111 19.14 -3.83 31.66
N ASN A 112 20.14 -4.66 31.29
CA ASN A 112 20.12 -5.44 30.04
C ASN A 112 19.26 -6.73 30.14
N SER A 113 18.38 -6.82 31.14
CA SER A 113 17.58 -8.02 31.43
C SER A 113 16.13 -7.91 30.96
N ALA A 114 15.75 -6.79 30.36
CA ALA A 114 14.38 -6.55 29.90
C ALA A 114 14.04 -7.45 28.72
N ASP A 115 12.86 -8.08 28.79
CA ASP A 115 12.21 -8.77 27.68
C ASP A 115 10.73 -8.35 27.64
N GLU A 116 10.01 -8.78 26.61
CA GLU A 116 8.59 -8.45 26.46
C GLU A 116 7.75 -8.95 27.65
N THR A 117 8.08 -10.10 28.23
CA THR A 117 7.35 -10.67 29.37
C THR A 117 7.49 -9.79 30.62
N LEU A 118 8.70 -9.25 30.85
CA LEU A 118 8.98 -8.32 31.93
C LEU A 118 8.19 -7.03 31.80
N LEU A 119 8.07 -6.51 30.57
CA LEU A 119 7.29 -5.30 30.27
C LEU A 119 5.79 -5.53 30.47
N GLN A 120 5.26 -6.69 30.07
CA GLN A 120 3.88 -7.08 30.35
C GLN A 120 3.62 -7.19 31.85
N ASP A 121 4.54 -7.78 32.60
CA ASP A 121 4.40 -7.91 34.06
C ASP A 121 4.47 -6.56 34.77
N LEU A 122 5.24 -5.60 34.24
CA LEU A 122 5.26 -4.22 34.77
C LEU A 122 3.90 -3.54 34.57
N LEU A 123 3.31 -3.66 33.38
CA LEU A 123 1.98 -3.11 33.09
C LEU A 123 0.92 -3.71 34.02
N ARG A 124 0.92 -5.04 34.20
CA ARG A 124 0.02 -5.74 35.13
C ARG A 124 0.22 -5.31 36.58
N ALA A 125 1.46 -5.10 37.02
CA ALA A 125 1.73 -4.65 38.38
C ALA A 125 1.18 -3.24 38.68
N TRP A 126 0.86 -2.44 37.66
CA TRP A 126 0.21 -1.14 37.85
C TRP A 126 -1.32 -1.20 37.84
N ASP A 127 -1.93 -2.27 37.30
CA ASP A 127 -3.39 -2.40 37.19
C ASP A 127 -4.07 -2.46 38.58
N ASP A 128 -3.40 -3.04 39.58
CA ASP A 128 -3.98 -3.39 40.88
C ASP A 128 -3.40 -2.62 42.09
N VAL A 129 -2.62 -1.55 41.88
CA VAL A 129 -1.99 -0.80 42.99
C VAL A 129 -3.04 -0.18 43.94
N ASP A 130 -3.16 -0.75 45.14
CA ASP A 130 -4.06 -0.26 46.19
C ASP A 130 -3.48 0.95 46.94
N GLN A 131 -3.85 2.14 46.46
CA GLN A 131 -3.43 3.40 47.07
C GLN A 131 -3.96 3.61 48.50
N LEU A 132 -5.06 2.97 48.89
CA LEU A 132 -5.61 3.13 50.24
C LEU A 132 -4.78 2.37 51.27
N SER A 133 -4.47 1.10 50.98
CA SER A 133 -3.59 0.29 51.82
C SER A 133 -2.20 0.89 51.93
N LEU A 134 -1.65 1.35 50.81
CA LEU A 134 -0.36 2.04 50.75
C LEU A 134 -0.34 3.31 51.61
N LEU A 135 -1.37 4.16 51.53
CA LEU A 135 -1.47 5.37 52.34
C LEU A 135 -1.50 5.05 53.84
N GLN A 136 -2.22 3.99 54.23
CA GLN A 136 -2.30 3.55 55.62
C GLN A 136 -0.94 3.04 56.12
N PHE A 137 -0.25 2.24 55.31
CA PHE A 137 1.10 1.75 55.62
C PHE A 137 2.06 2.93 55.83
N LEU A 138 2.16 3.84 54.86
CA LEU A 138 3.06 5.00 54.91
C LEU A 138 2.81 5.87 56.14
N ASN A 139 1.55 6.22 56.41
CA ASN A 139 1.20 7.06 57.56
C ASN A 139 1.44 6.38 58.91
N THR A 140 1.37 5.05 58.97
CA THR A 140 1.74 4.29 60.17
C THR A 140 3.24 4.36 60.41
N GLN A 141 4.05 4.13 59.38
CA GLN A 141 5.51 4.19 59.48
C GLN A 141 6.01 5.61 59.77
N ARG A 142 5.51 6.62 59.06
CA ARG A 142 5.86 8.02 59.30
C ARG A 142 5.53 8.49 60.71
N LYS A 143 4.38 8.09 61.25
CA LYS A 143 4.02 8.41 62.64
C LYS A 143 5.02 7.81 63.62
N ALA A 144 5.48 6.57 63.41
CA ALA A 144 6.50 5.95 64.24
C ALA A 144 7.87 6.65 64.11
N ALA A 145 8.23 7.07 62.90
CA ALA A 145 9.48 7.77 62.59
C ALA A 145 9.47 9.28 62.94
N GLY A 146 8.34 9.83 63.38
CA GLY A 146 8.17 11.25 63.72
C GLY A 146 8.02 12.19 62.52
N PHE A 147 7.64 11.68 61.35
CA PHE A 147 7.38 12.48 60.15
C PHE A 147 5.89 12.85 60.01
N PRO A 148 5.56 13.99 59.34
CA PRO A 148 4.19 14.38 59.05
C PRO A 148 3.45 13.33 58.19
N GLN A 149 2.14 13.22 58.41
CA GLN A 149 1.27 12.37 57.59
C GLN A 149 1.16 12.88 56.15
N VAL A 150 0.97 11.94 55.24
CA VAL A 150 0.73 12.12 53.80
C VAL A 150 -0.76 12.22 53.56
N GLU A 151 -1.16 13.20 52.75
CA GLU A 151 -2.53 13.32 52.25
C GLU A 151 -2.76 12.54 50.95
N ARG A 152 -4.01 12.19 50.65
CA ARG A 152 -4.37 11.47 49.41
C ARG A 152 -3.94 12.19 48.14
N SER A 153 -4.03 13.52 48.12
CA SER A 153 -3.63 14.37 46.99
C SER A 153 -2.11 14.31 46.75
N GLN A 154 -1.32 14.33 47.83
CA GLN A 154 0.14 14.21 47.79
C GLN A 154 0.55 12.82 47.29
N LEU A 155 -0.08 11.76 47.82
CA LEU A 155 0.15 10.39 47.36
C LEU A 155 -0.15 10.26 45.86
N ALA A 156 -1.32 10.72 45.41
CA ALA A 156 -1.68 10.65 44.00
C ALA A 156 -0.69 11.41 43.11
N ALA A 157 -0.23 12.60 43.53
CA ALA A 157 0.76 13.36 42.78
C ALA A 157 2.11 12.62 42.66
N SER A 158 2.64 12.06 43.76
CA SER A 158 3.89 11.31 43.73
C SER A 158 3.77 9.97 42.98
N ILE A 159 2.62 9.29 43.05
CA ILE A 159 2.36 8.09 42.23
C ILE A 159 2.44 8.43 40.75
N ASN A 160 1.88 9.55 40.31
CA ASN A 160 1.95 9.96 38.90
C ASN A 160 3.39 10.14 38.41
N VAL A 161 4.25 10.72 39.27
CA VAL A 161 5.67 10.92 38.96
C VAL A 161 6.39 9.58 38.89
N LEU A 162 6.10 8.66 39.81
CA LEU A 162 6.67 7.32 39.80
C LEU A 162 6.24 6.50 38.58
N GLU A 163 4.95 6.56 38.23
CA GLU A 163 4.37 5.92 37.05
C GLU A 163 5.07 6.39 35.76
N SER A 164 5.24 7.71 35.59
CA SER A 164 5.99 8.29 34.47
C SER A 164 7.47 7.85 34.47
N THR A 165 8.10 7.75 35.65
CA THR A 165 9.49 7.27 35.77
C THR A 165 9.63 5.80 35.35
N HIS A 166 8.66 4.95 35.73
CA HIS A 166 8.62 3.55 35.34
C HIS A 166 8.38 3.39 33.83
N ALA A 167 7.40 4.12 33.29
CA ALA A 167 7.10 4.17 31.86
C ALA A 167 8.35 4.55 31.04
N ARG A 168 9.10 5.55 31.49
CA ARG A 168 10.35 5.96 30.82
C ARG A 168 11.43 4.88 30.86
N SER A 169 11.60 4.22 32.02
CA SER A 169 12.55 3.10 32.15
C SER A 169 12.19 1.95 31.20
N ALA A 170 10.90 1.64 31.10
CA ALA A 170 10.35 0.64 30.19
C ALA A 170 10.54 1.03 28.72
N ALA A 171 10.23 2.27 28.33
CA ALA A 171 10.44 2.78 26.98
C ALA A 171 11.90 2.71 26.54
N LEU A 172 12.83 3.14 27.38
CA LEU A 172 14.26 3.01 27.09
C LEU A 172 14.70 1.56 26.94
N SER A 173 14.08 0.63 27.67
CA SER A 173 14.37 -0.79 27.55
C SER A 173 13.88 -1.40 26.24
N VAL A 174 12.71 -0.97 25.74
CA VAL A 174 12.21 -1.35 24.41
C VAL A 174 13.21 -0.96 23.33
N TRP A 175 13.75 0.25 23.40
CA TRP A 175 14.77 0.74 22.45
C TRP A 175 16.13 0.04 22.53
N ARG A 176 16.37 -0.80 23.55
CA ARG A 176 17.53 -1.70 23.62
C ARG A 176 17.27 -3.06 22.97
N LEU A 177 16.02 -3.41 22.67
CA LEU A 177 15.66 -4.64 21.99
C LEU A 177 15.87 -4.53 20.49
N GLY A 178 15.90 -5.68 19.80
CA GLY A 178 16.20 -5.73 18.36
C GLY A 178 15.12 -5.11 17.46
N GLU A 179 13.84 -5.24 17.83
CA GLU A 179 12.70 -4.76 17.05
C GLU A 179 11.77 -3.91 17.95
N PRO A 180 12.17 -2.66 18.29
CA PRO A 180 11.48 -1.86 19.31
C PRO A 180 10.01 -1.56 18.98
N GLY A 181 9.69 -1.24 17.72
CA GLY A 181 8.30 -0.97 17.33
C GLY A 181 7.40 -2.19 17.42
N LYS A 182 7.86 -3.37 16.95
CA LYS A 182 7.09 -4.63 17.07
C LYS A 182 6.85 -5.04 18.52
N VAL A 183 7.85 -4.90 19.38
CA VAL A 183 7.69 -5.20 20.82
C VAL A 183 6.66 -4.25 21.43
N MET A 184 6.77 -2.95 21.16
CA MET A 184 5.81 -1.98 21.69
C MET A 184 4.40 -2.18 21.13
N GLU A 185 4.26 -2.51 19.84
CA GLU A 185 2.99 -2.82 19.19
C GLU A 185 2.31 -4.01 19.86
N SER A 186 3.04 -5.11 20.09
CA SER A 186 2.54 -6.29 20.80
C SER A 186 2.01 -5.94 22.20
N LEU A 187 2.75 -5.11 22.94
CA LEU A 187 2.35 -4.64 24.27
C LEU A 187 1.08 -3.78 24.21
N VAL A 188 1.03 -2.82 23.29
CA VAL A 188 -0.15 -1.96 23.07
C VAL A 188 -1.36 -2.82 22.73
N GLU A 189 -1.28 -3.68 21.73
CA GLU A 189 -2.40 -4.54 21.35
C GLU A 189 -2.89 -5.44 22.50
N ALA A 190 -1.97 -6.05 23.25
CA ALA A 190 -2.30 -6.93 24.36
C ALA A 190 -3.08 -6.20 25.45
N GLU A 191 -2.68 -4.97 25.77
CA GLU A 191 -3.37 -4.14 26.76
C GLU A 191 -4.70 -3.61 26.23
N LEU A 192 -4.78 -3.17 24.97
CA LEU A 192 -6.02 -2.68 24.38
C LEU A 192 -7.09 -3.79 24.30
N LYS A 193 -6.70 -5.06 24.13
CA LYS A 193 -7.62 -6.22 24.19
C LYS A 193 -8.29 -6.39 25.56
N LYS A 194 -7.75 -5.83 26.65
CA LYS A 194 -8.40 -5.81 27.97
C LYS A 194 -9.61 -4.85 28.04
N GLY A 195 -9.75 -3.96 27.06
CA GLY A 195 -10.91 -3.08 26.88
C GLY A 195 -10.69 -1.64 27.31
N ARG A 196 -10.05 -1.38 28.45
CA ARG A 196 -9.65 -0.03 28.87
C ARG A 196 -8.13 0.03 29.01
N ALA A 197 -7.49 0.91 28.24
CA ALA A 197 -6.07 1.19 28.39
C ALA A 197 -5.75 1.60 29.84
N SER A 198 -4.78 0.92 30.44
CA SER A 198 -4.24 1.31 31.75
C SER A 198 -3.55 2.66 31.63
N ARG A 199 -3.50 3.39 32.74
CA ARG A 199 -2.87 4.73 32.73
C ARG A 199 -1.37 4.64 32.45
N ILE A 200 -0.71 3.61 32.98
CA ILE A 200 0.72 3.36 32.76
C ILE A 200 1.00 3.10 31.28
N LEU A 201 0.09 2.45 30.54
CA LEU A 201 0.24 2.26 29.10
C LEU A 201 0.28 3.59 28.37
N ALA A 202 -0.60 4.53 28.72
CA ALA A 202 -0.62 5.84 28.08
C ALA A 202 0.69 6.61 28.30
N GLU A 203 1.25 6.57 29.51
CA GLU A 203 2.56 7.18 29.78
C GLU A 203 3.71 6.41 29.11
N PHE A 204 3.63 5.08 29.01
CA PHE A 204 4.62 4.27 28.29
C PHE A 204 4.61 4.58 26.79
N VAL A 205 3.44 4.65 26.14
CA VAL A 205 3.32 5.08 24.73
C VAL A 205 3.87 6.49 24.54
N ARG A 206 3.59 7.42 25.46
CA ARG A 206 4.14 8.79 25.41
C ARG A 206 5.68 8.80 25.47
N GLU A 207 6.27 8.09 26.42
CA GLU A 207 7.73 8.03 26.56
C GLU A 207 8.38 7.31 25.37
N TYR A 208 7.75 6.25 24.85
CA TYR A 208 8.17 5.59 23.62
C TYR A 208 8.17 6.56 22.44
N ASP A 209 7.09 7.33 22.28
CA ASP A 209 6.92 8.30 21.20
C ASP A 209 8.01 9.39 21.23
N ILE A 210 8.27 9.95 22.42
CA ILE A 210 9.36 10.93 22.62
C ILE A 210 10.72 10.36 22.17
N LEU A 211 10.99 9.09 22.47
CA LEU A 211 12.23 8.41 22.09
C LEU A 211 12.26 8.04 20.59
N SER A 212 11.10 7.88 19.95
CA SER A 212 10.96 7.58 18.53
C SER A 212 11.28 8.78 17.63
N GLU A 213 11.06 10.01 18.12
CA GLU A 213 11.12 11.25 17.35
C GLU A 213 12.41 11.43 16.52
N PRO A 214 13.63 11.19 17.03
CA PRO A 214 14.85 11.33 16.22
C PRO A 214 14.92 10.33 15.05
N HIS A 215 14.27 9.18 15.16
CA HIS A 215 14.20 8.18 14.09
C HIS A 215 13.19 8.61 13.03
N LEU A 216 11.99 8.98 13.48
CA LEU A 216 10.92 9.44 12.60
C LEU A 216 11.31 10.71 11.84
N ALA A 217 11.93 11.69 12.51
CA ALA A 217 12.42 12.90 11.85
C ALA A 217 13.39 12.61 10.70
N ARG A 218 14.32 11.66 10.89
CA ARG A 218 15.27 11.23 9.85
C ARG A 218 14.58 10.55 8.68
N ILE A 219 13.59 9.70 8.95
CA ILE A 219 12.81 9.01 7.91
C ILE A 219 11.98 10.03 7.13
N SER A 220 11.32 10.97 7.81
CA SER A 220 10.56 12.05 7.15
C SER A 220 11.46 12.90 6.26
N GLU A 221 12.65 13.29 6.75
CA GLU A 221 13.59 14.07 5.93
C GLU A 221 14.06 13.29 4.70
N ALA A 222 14.33 11.99 4.83
CA ALA A 222 14.67 11.14 3.70
C ALA A 222 13.51 11.02 2.69
N ILE A 223 12.27 10.92 3.16
CA ILE A 223 11.08 10.95 2.31
C ILE A 223 10.99 12.28 1.55
N ASP A 224 11.19 13.41 2.22
CA ASP A 224 11.17 14.73 1.59
C ASP A 224 12.23 14.85 0.48
N GLN A 225 13.44 14.33 0.73
CA GLN A 225 14.50 14.28 -0.29
C GLN A 225 14.09 13.44 -1.50
N GLN A 226 13.46 12.28 -1.29
CA GLN A 226 12.97 11.44 -2.39
C GLN A 226 11.80 12.08 -3.15
N ILE A 227 10.93 12.83 -2.47
CA ILE A 227 9.86 13.60 -3.13
C ILE A 227 10.47 14.62 -4.11
N GLU A 228 11.48 15.37 -3.68
CA GLU A 228 12.15 16.34 -4.54
C GLU A 228 12.88 15.68 -5.72
N LEU A 229 13.47 14.50 -5.52
CA LEU A 229 14.05 13.70 -6.60
C LEU A 229 12.99 13.20 -7.59
N ALA A 230 11.82 12.77 -7.12
CA ALA A 230 10.73 12.30 -7.97
C ALA A 230 10.20 13.41 -8.90
N ARG A 231 10.23 14.66 -8.45
CA ARG A 231 9.82 15.84 -9.23
C ARG A 231 10.77 16.17 -10.38
N GLN A 232 12.00 15.68 -10.37
CA GLN A 232 12.98 15.96 -11.42
C GLN A 232 12.71 15.11 -12.69
N PRO A 233 12.65 15.71 -13.89
CA PRO A 233 12.31 14.98 -15.12
C PRO A 233 13.29 13.88 -15.53
N THR A 234 14.55 13.97 -15.10
CA THR A 234 15.64 13.07 -15.52
C THR A 234 15.85 11.88 -14.59
N GLN A 235 15.12 11.79 -13.48
CA GLN A 235 15.35 10.79 -12.46
C GLN A 235 14.62 9.48 -12.75
N GLN A 236 15.25 8.35 -12.42
CA GLN A 236 14.63 7.02 -12.53
C GLN A 236 13.52 6.87 -11.46
N LEU A 237 12.29 7.18 -11.84
CA LEU A 237 11.11 7.12 -10.97
C LEU A 237 10.92 5.76 -10.30
N GLU A 238 11.26 4.65 -10.96
CA GLU A 238 11.16 3.31 -10.36
C GLU A 238 12.03 3.16 -9.11
N ALA A 239 13.27 3.66 -9.16
CA ALA A 239 14.18 3.61 -8.01
C ALA A 239 13.70 4.53 -6.88
N VAL A 240 13.29 5.76 -7.21
CA VAL A 240 12.82 6.74 -6.23
C VAL A 240 11.54 6.28 -5.54
N THR A 241 10.55 5.79 -6.30
CA THR A 241 9.28 5.30 -5.72
C THR A 241 9.45 3.99 -4.96
N SER A 242 10.47 3.18 -5.28
CA SER A 242 10.84 2.02 -4.47
C SER A 242 11.46 2.42 -3.14
N GLU A 243 12.34 3.44 -3.14
CA GLU A 243 12.95 3.96 -1.92
C GLU A 243 11.91 4.60 -0.99
N ILE A 244 10.97 5.40 -1.53
CA ILE A 244 9.87 5.96 -0.73
C ILE A 244 9.04 4.86 -0.07
N ALA A 245 8.71 3.80 -0.80
CA ALA A 245 7.93 2.69 -0.24
C ALA A 245 8.68 1.97 0.91
N GLU A 246 10.00 1.84 0.79
CA GLU A 246 10.84 1.26 1.85
C GLU A 246 10.96 2.18 3.06
N LEU A 247 11.10 3.50 2.85
CA LEU A 247 11.08 4.49 3.94
C LEU A 247 9.74 4.53 4.67
N LEU A 248 8.62 4.39 3.95
CA LEU A 248 7.29 4.25 4.56
C LEU A 248 7.20 2.99 5.43
N ARG A 249 7.74 1.86 4.97
CA ARG A 249 7.80 0.63 5.77
C ARG A 249 8.64 0.82 7.05
N GLN A 250 9.75 1.54 6.95
CA GLN A 250 10.58 1.86 8.13
C GLN A 250 9.89 2.84 9.08
N TRP A 251 9.08 3.76 8.55
CA TRP A 251 8.23 4.62 9.37
C TRP A 251 7.23 3.79 10.16
N ASP A 252 6.52 2.88 9.49
CA ASP A 252 5.57 1.93 10.08
C ASP A 252 6.22 1.12 11.20
N ASP A 253 7.37 0.49 10.90
CA ASP A 253 8.14 -0.34 11.83
C ASP A 253 8.48 0.37 13.15
N VAL A 254 8.46 1.71 13.18
CA VAL A 254 8.71 2.53 14.38
C VAL A 254 7.43 3.13 14.96
N ASN A 255 6.53 3.65 14.12
CA ASN A 255 5.40 4.47 14.57
C ASN A 255 4.10 3.69 14.81
N GLN A 256 4.00 2.46 14.30
CA GLN A 256 2.82 1.61 14.43
C GLN A 256 2.23 1.53 15.84
N PRO A 257 3.01 1.31 16.93
CA PRO A 257 2.45 1.32 18.30
C PRO A 257 1.73 2.63 18.68
N VAL A 258 2.21 3.78 18.19
CA VAL A 258 1.61 5.09 18.46
C VAL A 258 0.34 5.26 17.63
N GLN A 259 0.36 4.86 16.35
CA GLN A 259 -0.81 4.93 15.46
C GLN A 259 -1.97 4.07 15.99
N VAL A 260 -1.69 2.82 16.38
CA VAL A 260 -2.69 1.91 16.97
C VAL A 260 -3.26 2.47 18.27
N PHE A 261 -2.41 3.04 19.12
CA PHE A 261 -2.86 3.62 20.39
C PHE A 261 -3.75 4.86 20.19
N GLU A 262 -3.35 5.80 19.32
CA GLU A 262 -4.16 6.98 19.00
C GLU A 262 -5.49 6.61 18.34
N GLN A 263 -5.49 5.64 17.41
CA GLN A 263 -6.73 5.14 16.79
C GLN A 263 -7.70 4.60 17.84
N HIS A 264 -7.20 3.85 18.83
CA HIS A 264 -8.03 3.36 19.94
C HIS A 264 -8.64 4.50 20.77
N GLN A 265 -7.96 5.64 20.88
CA GLN A 265 -8.50 6.85 21.53
C GLN A 265 -9.45 7.65 20.62
N GLY A 266 -9.66 7.22 19.37
CA GLY A 266 -10.47 7.93 18.38
C GLY A 266 -9.76 9.14 17.76
N HIS A 267 -8.42 9.15 17.78
CA HIS A 267 -7.59 10.18 17.18
C HIS A 267 -6.78 9.62 16.00
N GLU A 268 -6.25 10.52 15.18
CA GLU A 268 -5.30 10.18 14.11
C GLU A 268 -3.92 10.71 14.46
N GLU A 269 -2.88 9.93 14.17
CA GLU A 269 -1.50 10.34 14.42
C GLU A 269 -1.07 11.42 13.42
N GLY A 270 -0.70 12.59 13.95
CA GLY A 270 -0.52 13.81 13.17
C GLY A 270 0.66 13.77 12.18
N ARG A 271 1.78 13.14 12.53
CA ARG A 271 2.97 13.10 11.66
C ARG A 271 2.75 12.20 10.45
N SER A 272 2.11 11.04 10.65
CA SER A 272 1.71 10.12 9.59
C SER A 272 0.76 10.79 8.60
N LYS A 273 -0.19 11.58 9.11
CA LYS A 273 -1.08 12.38 8.26
C LYS A 273 -0.33 13.40 7.39
N GLN A 274 0.69 14.06 7.93
CA GLN A 274 1.52 14.99 7.16
C GLN A 274 2.37 14.29 6.08
N ILE A 275 2.90 13.09 6.35
CA ILE A 275 3.59 12.28 5.33
C ILE A 275 2.61 11.88 4.22
N TYR A 276 1.43 11.39 4.61
CA TYR A 276 0.36 11.05 3.67
C TYR A 276 0.02 12.23 2.74
N GLU A 277 -0.22 13.42 3.30
CA GLU A 277 -0.61 14.60 2.52
C GLU A 277 0.46 14.98 1.48
N ARG A 278 1.74 14.98 1.89
CA ARG A 278 2.88 15.29 0.99
C ARG A 278 3.03 14.27 -0.13
N LEU A 279 2.98 12.98 0.19
CA LEU A 279 3.14 11.91 -0.80
C LEU A 279 1.92 11.76 -1.71
N ARG A 280 0.71 12.02 -1.21
CA ARG A 280 -0.48 12.06 -2.04
C ARG A 280 -0.41 13.21 -3.05
N LEU A 281 0.09 14.37 -2.66
CA LEU A 281 0.31 15.48 -3.59
C LEU A 281 1.28 15.06 -4.71
N LEU A 282 2.38 14.39 -4.38
CA LEU A 282 3.29 13.82 -5.37
C LEU A 282 2.58 12.80 -6.29
N CYS A 283 1.74 11.92 -5.75
CA CYS A 283 0.97 10.97 -6.56
C CYS A 283 0.07 11.69 -7.58
N LEU A 284 -0.60 12.77 -7.17
CA LEU A 284 -1.43 13.58 -8.04
C LEU A 284 -0.62 14.31 -9.12
N GLU A 285 0.54 14.88 -8.77
CA GLU A 285 1.47 15.49 -9.73
C GLU A 285 1.94 14.47 -10.78
N LEU A 286 2.41 13.29 -10.34
CA LEU A 286 2.88 12.21 -11.22
C LEU A 286 1.78 11.72 -12.16
N ALA A 287 0.57 11.50 -11.64
CA ALA A 287 -0.54 10.98 -12.44
C ALA A 287 -1.10 12.03 -13.40
N ASN A 288 -1.43 13.23 -12.91
CA ASN A 288 -2.19 14.21 -13.68
C ASN A 288 -1.33 15.03 -14.62
N GLU A 289 -0.10 15.38 -14.23
CA GLU A 289 0.77 16.24 -15.02
C GLU A 289 1.70 15.45 -15.94
N ARG A 290 2.10 14.25 -15.52
CA ARG A 290 3.12 13.46 -16.22
C ARG A 290 2.61 12.15 -16.82
N GLY A 291 1.40 11.70 -16.46
CA GLY A 291 0.86 10.41 -16.91
C GLY A 291 1.62 9.19 -16.38
N GLU A 292 2.32 9.35 -15.25
CA GLU A 292 3.16 8.33 -14.61
C GLU A 292 2.31 7.45 -13.67
N PHE A 293 1.24 6.86 -14.20
CA PHE A 293 0.21 6.16 -13.42
C PHE A 293 0.77 4.97 -12.64
N HIS A 294 1.71 4.23 -13.22
CA HIS A 294 2.38 3.10 -12.56
C HIS A 294 3.06 3.52 -11.25
N HIS A 295 3.84 4.61 -11.30
CA HIS A 295 4.60 5.11 -10.16
C HIS A 295 3.68 5.75 -9.11
N ALA A 296 2.70 6.55 -9.53
CA ALA A 296 1.69 7.11 -8.64
C ALA A 296 0.88 6.01 -7.91
N LYS A 297 0.52 4.95 -8.63
CA LYS A 297 -0.18 3.78 -8.08
C LYS A 297 0.66 3.11 -7.00
N ARG A 298 1.94 2.82 -7.29
CA ARG A 298 2.86 2.18 -6.34
C ARG A 298 2.96 2.96 -5.03
N LEU A 299 3.11 4.28 -5.12
CA LEU A 299 3.16 5.16 -3.95
C LEU A 299 1.83 5.14 -3.17
N SER A 300 0.69 5.18 -3.87
CA SER A 300 -0.63 5.10 -3.24
C SER A 300 -0.88 3.76 -2.54
N GLU A 301 -0.42 2.65 -3.13
CA GLU A 301 -0.47 1.32 -2.50
C GLU A 301 0.43 1.25 -1.25
N ALA A 302 1.63 1.84 -1.29
CA ALA A 302 2.52 1.92 -0.14
C ALA A 302 1.91 2.76 1.00
N LEU A 303 1.31 3.91 0.68
CA LEU A 303 0.58 4.72 1.66
C LEU A 303 -0.57 3.93 2.30
N LEU A 304 -1.33 3.15 1.51
CA LEU A 304 -2.49 2.40 2.02
C LEU A 304 -2.07 1.28 2.96
N HIS A 305 -0.90 0.69 2.69
CA HIS A 305 -0.34 -0.33 3.54
C HIS A 305 0.20 0.23 4.87
N THR A 306 0.80 1.43 4.83
CA THR A 306 1.49 2.08 5.96
C THR A 306 0.52 2.83 6.87
N PHE A 307 -0.60 3.31 6.34
CA PHE A 307 -1.52 4.17 7.09
C PHE A 307 -2.98 3.67 7.11
N PRO A 308 -3.25 2.39 7.42
CA PRO A 308 -4.62 1.91 7.54
C PRO A 308 -5.40 2.56 8.70
N GLU A 309 -4.71 3.09 9.72
CA GLU A 309 -5.28 3.74 10.91
C GLU A 309 -5.75 5.19 10.65
N LEU A 310 -5.39 5.80 9.51
CA LEU A 310 -5.85 7.14 9.14
C LEU A 310 -7.25 7.07 8.50
N GLU A 311 -8.27 6.85 9.31
CA GLU A 311 -9.66 6.63 8.89
C GLU A 311 -10.21 7.75 7.99
N SER A 312 -9.83 9.01 8.23
CA SER A 312 -10.30 10.16 7.45
C SER A 312 -9.84 10.12 5.98
N VAL A 313 -8.81 9.35 5.66
CA VAL A 313 -8.21 9.31 4.32
C VAL A 313 -8.17 7.92 3.69
N ALA A 314 -8.40 6.85 4.46
CA ALA A 314 -8.32 5.47 4.00
C ALA A 314 -9.23 5.18 2.79
N GLU A 315 -10.50 5.59 2.83
CA GLU A 315 -11.44 5.39 1.72
C GLU A 315 -11.03 6.16 0.46
N VAL A 316 -10.49 7.37 0.65
CA VAL A 316 -10.02 8.17 -0.48
C VAL A 316 -8.80 7.51 -1.13
N LEU A 317 -7.89 6.96 -0.32
CA LEU A 317 -6.70 6.29 -0.81
C LEU A 317 -7.02 4.97 -1.53
N LYS A 318 -8.02 4.21 -1.05
CA LYS A 318 -8.56 3.05 -1.80
C LYS A 318 -9.08 3.48 -3.18
N GLY A 319 -9.85 4.57 -3.23
CA GLY A 319 -10.34 5.14 -4.49
C GLY A 319 -9.21 5.57 -5.44
N ASP A 320 -8.16 6.22 -4.90
CA ASP A 320 -6.98 6.62 -5.68
C ASP A 320 -6.27 5.39 -6.28
N VAL A 321 -6.04 4.34 -5.49
CA VAL A 321 -5.42 3.09 -5.96
C VAL A 321 -6.23 2.44 -7.08
N GLU A 322 -7.56 2.35 -6.94
CA GLU A 322 -8.43 1.78 -7.98
C GLU A 322 -8.41 2.60 -9.27
N ALA A 323 -8.50 3.94 -9.16
CA ALA A 323 -8.45 4.83 -10.30
C ALA A 323 -7.12 4.72 -11.04
N LEU A 324 -6.00 4.76 -10.32
CA LEU A 324 -4.66 4.66 -10.89
C LEU A 324 -4.40 3.29 -11.51
N LYS A 325 -4.92 2.21 -10.92
CA LYS A 325 -4.86 0.86 -11.51
C LYS A 325 -5.59 0.79 -12.85
N ASN A 326 -6.75 1.44 -12.96
CA ASN A 326 -7.48 1.49 -14.22
C ASN A 326 -6.72 2.30 -15.28
N LEU A 327 -6.16 3.45 -14.91
CA LEU A 327 -5.38 4.31 -15.81
C LEU A 327 -4.07 3.63 -16.28
N ASP A 328 -3.33 3.00 -15.38
CA ASP A 328 -2.12 2.23 -15.71
C ASP A 328 -2.43 1.07 -16.67
N ASN A 329 -3.53 0.34 -16.42
CA ASN A 329 -3.99 -0.72 -17.33
C ASN A 329 -4.37 -0.18 -18.71
N GLN A 330 -5.10 0.94 -18.78
CA GLN A 330 -5.45 1.58 -20.04
C GLN A 330 -4.20 2.02 -20.81
N GLN A 331 -3.24 2.68 -20.14
CA GLN A 331 -1.99 3.11 -20.76
C GLN A 331 -1.20 1.93 -21.34
N LYS A 332 -1.10 0.82 -20.60
CA LYS A 332 -0.45 -0.42 -21.08
C LYS A 332 -1.17 -1.00 -22.30
N GLN A 333 -2.51 -1.01 -22.30
CA GLN A 333 -3.28 -1.47 -23.46
C GLN A 333 -3.08 -0.58 -24.69
N PHE A 334 -3.05 0.75 -24.51
CA PHE A 334 -2.77 1.70 -25.59
C PHE A 334 -1.35 1.53 -26.15
N ALA A 335 -0.34 1.35 -25.30
CA ALA A 335 1.05 1.14 -25.73
C ALA A 335 1.20 -0.13 -26.60
N VAL A 336 0.42 -1.18 -26.32
CA VAL A 336 0.39 -2.39 -27.17
C VAL A 336 -0.22 -2.12 -28.55
N LEU A 337 -1.21 -1.22 -28.64
CA LEU A 337 -1.87 -0.85 -29.89
C LEU A 337 -1.06 0.15 -30.73
N GLU A 338 -0.18 0.94 -30.12
CA GLU A 338 0.55 2.03 -30.78
C GLU A 338 1.30 1.59 -32.05
N PRO A 339 2.04 0.46 -32.08
CA PRO A 339 2.70 0.00 -33.31
C PRO A 339 1.70 -0.34 -34.43
N LEU A 340 0.54 -0.90 -34.08
CA LEU A 340 -0.52 -1.21 -35.04
C LEU A 340 -1.15 0.07 -35.59
N VAL A 341 -1.48 1.03 -34.73
CA VAL A 341 -2.01 2.33 -35.15
C VAL A 341 -1.00 3.04 -36.07
N ALA A 342 0.28 3.09 -35.70
CA ALA A 342 1.32 3.72 -36.50
C ALA A 342 1.49 3.07 -37.89
N THR A 343 1.49 1.73 -37.97
CA THR A 343 1.59 1.02 -39.26
C THR A 343 0.33 1.20 -40.12
N CYS A 344 -0.86 1.23 -39.52
CA CYS A 344 -2.10 1.53 -40.23
C CYS A 344 -2.13 2.98 -40.76
N GLU A 345 -1.73 3.97 -39.97
CA GLU A 345 -1.64 5.38 -40.41
C GLU A 345 -0.61 5.57 -41.54
N ALA A 346 0.56 4.92 -41.44
CA ALA A 346 1.54 4.92 -42.52
C ALA A 346 0.95 4.32 -43.82
N ALA A 347 0.12 3.27 -43.70
CA ALA A 347 -0.54 2.64 -44.84
C ALA A 347 -1.64 3.51 -45.47
N LYS A 348 -2.36 4.32 -44.68
CA LYS A 348 -3.33 5.32 -45.20
C LYS A 348 -2.68 6.32 -46.16
N SER A 349 -1.39 6.59 -45.98
CA SER A 349 -0.60 7.46 -46.87
C SER A 349 -0.08 6.75 -48.13
N GLN A 350 -0.13 5.41 -48.20
CA GLN A 350 0.48 4.61 -49.28
C GLN A 350 -0.47 3.53 -49.84
N VAL A 351 -1.76 3.85 -49.96
CA VAL A 351 -2.81 2.91 -50.39
C VAL A 351 -2.51 2.14 -51.68
N PRO A 352 -1.92 2.73 -52.75
CA PRO A 352 -1.56 1.95 -53.95
C PRO A 352 -0.57 0.82 -53.67
N LYS A 353 0.40 1.01 -52.77
CA LYS A 353 1.35 -0.04 -52.40
C LYS A 353 0.67 -1.10 -51.53
N LEU A 354 -0.21 -0.68 -50.61
CA LEU A 354 -1.02 -1.58 -49.80
C LEU A 354 -1.88 -2.49 -50.67
N ARG A 355 -2.58 -1.92 -51.67
CA ARG A 355 -3.36 -2.67 -52.67
C ARG A 355 -2.52 -3.73 -53.37
N SER A 356 -1.38 -3.36 -53.96
CA SER A 356 -0.50 -4.31 -54.66
C SER A 356 -0.01 -5.45 -53.76
N ALA A 357 0.27 -5.15 -52.49
CA ALA A 357 0.69 -6.15 -51.51
C ALA A 357 -0.46 -7.11 -51.13
N LEU A 358 -1.67 -6.58 -50.89
CA LEU A 358 -2.86 -7.37 -50.57
C LEU A 358 -3.33 -8.23 -51.76
N GLN A 359 -3.18 -7.75 -52.99
CA GLN A 359 -3.51 -8.53 -54.19
C GLN A 359 -2.58 -9.74 -54.37
N SER A 360 -1.30 -9.62 -53.98
CA SER A 360 -0.33 -10.71 -54.12
C SER A 360 -0.38 -11.74 -52.99
N SER A 361 -0.67 -11.32 -51.75
CA SER A 361 -0.50 -12.17 -50.56
C SER A 361 -1.72 -12.23 -49.63
N GLY A 362 -2.79 -11.50 -49.94
CA GLY A 362 -3.90 -11.28 -49.01
C GLY A 362 -3.42 -10.56 -47.74
N PHE A 363 -4.27 -10.52 -46.72
CA PHE A 363 -3.86 -10.06 -45.40
C PHE A 363 -3.35 -11.27 -44.59
N SER A 364 -2.05 -11.51 -44.69
CA SER A 364 -1.39 -12.65 -44.08
C SER A 364 0.05 -12.30 -43.71
N GLN A 365 0.80 -13.26 -43.17
CA GLN A 365 2.22 -13.10 -42.87
C GLN A 365 3.06 -12.94 -44.15
N ALA A 366 3.08 -11.73 -44.70
CA ALA A 366 3.81 -11.38 -45.91
C ALA A 366 5.31 -11.24 -45.65
N ARG A 367 6.14 -11.40 -46.69
CA ARG A 367 7.61 -11.30 -46.57
C ARG A 367 8.11 -9.86 -46.52
N MET A 368 7.43 -8.91 -47.18
CA MET A 368 7.85 -7.51 -47.32
C MET A 368 6.65 -6.57 -47.51
N GLY A 369 6.82 -5.28 -47.21
CA GLY A 369 5.87 -4.21 -47.48
C GLY A 369 4.81 -4.00 -46.39
N ALA A 370 3.90 -3.03 -46.61
CA ALA A 370 2.95 -2.57 -45.60
C ALA A 370 2.10 -3.68 -44.96
N VAL A 371 1.71 -4.71 -45.73
CA VAL A 371 0.93 -5.84 -45.20
C VAL A 371 1.71 -6.63 -44.16
N LYS A 372 3.03 -6.83 -44.35
CA LYS A 372 3.88 -7.50 -43.36
C LYS A 372 3.85 -6.75 -42.03
N ASP A 373 4.06 -5.44 -42.08
CA ASP A 373 4.23 -4.60 -40.89
C ASP A 373 2.89 -4.51 -40.13
N ILE A 374 1.78 -4.28 -40.84
CA ILE A 374 0.43 -4.29 -40.25
C ILE A 374 0.11 -5.66 -39.67
N PHE A 375 0.32 -6.76 -40.42
CA PHE A 375 -0.03 -8.10 -39.95
C PHE A 375 0.78 -8.49 -38.71
N ALA A 376 2.07 -8.15 -38.66
CA ALA A 376 2.90 -8.44 -37.50
C ALA A 376 2.45 -7.65 -36.26
N ALA A 377 2.18 -6.35 -36.41
CA ALA A 377 1.67 -5.52 -35.31
C ALA A 377 0.27 -5.96 -34.87
N PHE A 378 -0.60 -6.34 -35.82
CA PHE A 378 -1.93 -6.87 -35.55
C PHE A 378 -1.86 -8.23 -34.82
N ASP A 379 -1.04 -9.17 -35.28
CA ASP A 379 -0.91 -10.49 -34.67
C ASP A 379 -0.42 -10.38 -33.22
N ALA A 380 0.50 -9.46 -32.94
CA ALA A 380 0.96 -9.15 -31.59
C ALA A 380 -0.16 -8.55 -30.72
N ALA A 381 -0.84 -7.51 -31.20
CA ALA A 381 -1.90 -6.81 -30.46
C ALA A 381 -3.15 -7.69 -30.25
N ALA A 382 -3.54 -8.49 -31.25
CA ALA A 382 -4.69 -9.39 -31.17
C ALA A 382 -4.50 -10.50 -30.13
N LYS A 383 -3.26 -10.95 -29.93
CA LYS A 383 -2.89 -11.94 -28.91
C LYS A 383 -2.71 -11.34 -27.52
N ALA A 384 -2.61 -10.01 -27.41
CA ALA A 384 -2.40 -9.36 -26.13
C ALA A 384 -3.69 -9.37 -25.28
N PRO A 385 -3.60 -9.71 -23.97
CA PRO A 385 -4.76 -9.75 -23.08
C PRO A 385 -5.51 -8.41 -23.03
N GLY A 386 -6.82 -8.44 -23.20
CA GLY A 386 -7.69 -7.25 -23.08
C GLY A 386 -7.64 -6.29 -24.28
N VAL A 387 -6.81 -6.55 -25.30
CA VAL A 387 -6.60 -5.67 -26.45
C VAL A 387 -7.17 -6.26 -27.76
N GLY A 388 -7.53 -7.55 -27.74
CA GLY A 388 -8.00 -8.32 -28.90
C GLY A 388 -8.97 -7.55 -29.80
N ASP A 389 -10.17 -7.23 -29.31
CA ASP A 389 -11.19 -6.52 -30.09
C ASP A 389 -10.71 -5.19 -30.66
N ALA A 390 -9.95 -4.41 -29.88
CA ALA A 390 -9.42 -3.13 -30.32
C ALA A 390 -8.45 -3.31 -31.50
N ALA A 391 -7.61 -4.36 -31.51
CA ALA A 391 -6.73 -4.64 -32.64
C ALA A 391 -7.50 -4.90 -33.95
N PHE A 392 -8.62 -5.64 -33.88
CA PHE A 392 -9.49 -5.84 -35.04
C PHE A 392 -10.15 -4.54 -35.49
N LEU A 393 -10.61 -3.70 -34.56
CA LEU A 393 -11.23 -2.43 -34.87
C LEU A 393 -10.25 -1.43 -35.52
N VAL A 394 -8.97 -1.42 -35.12
CA VAL A 394 -7.95 -0.55 -35.76
C VAL A 394 -7.74 -0.92 -37.24
N VAL A 395 -7.62 -2.21 -37.57
CA VAL A 395 -7.47 -2.64 -38.98
C VAL A 395 -8.76 -2.46 -39.76
N ARG A 396 -9.92 -2.66 -39.13
CA ARG A 396 -11.23 -2.34 -39.70
C ARG A 396 -11.33 -0.86 -40.09
N ASP A 397 -10.88 0.05 -39.24
CA ASP A 397 -10.90 1.49 -39.54
C ASP A 397 -10.00 1.85 -40.73
N LEU A 398 -8.86 1.18 -40.90
CA LEU A 398 -8.06 1.28 -42.12
C LEU A 398 -8.85 0.81 -43.34
N ALA A 399 -9.56 -0.32 -43.25
CA ALA A 399 -10.38 -0.82 -44.35
C ALA A 399 -11.53 0.14 -44.71
N LEU A 400 -12.19 0.73 -43.71
CA LEU A 400 -13.25 1.72 -43.91
C LEU A 400 -12.72 2.99 -44.57
N PHE A 401 -11.56 3.49 -44.13
CA PHE A 401 -10.89 4.62 -44.79
C PHE A 401 -10.57 4.32 -46.26
N VAL A 402 -10.01 3.14 -46.54
CA VAL A 402 -9.69 2.73 -47.91
C VAL A 402 -10.96 2.62 -48.78
N ASN A 403 -12.06 2.12 -48.22
CA ASN A 403 -13.32 2.06 -48.94
C ASN A 403 -13.93 3.45 -49.18
N ASN A 404 -14.08 4.25 -48.13
CA ASN A 404 -14.87 5.48 -48.17
C ASN A 404 -14.08 6.65 -48.78
N ASP A 405 -12.84 6.85 -48.35
CA ASP A 405 -12.03 8.01 -48.74
C ASP A 405 -11.25 7.77 -50.04
N ARG A 406 -10.94 6.51 -50.36
CA ARG A 406 -10.19 6.14 -51.57
C ARG A 406 -11.02 5.44 -52.63
N ASN A 407 -12.30 5.15 -52.35
CA ASN A 407 -13.21 4.43 -53.24
C ASN A 407 -12.61 3.09 -53.73
N ASP A 408 -11.97 2.34 -52.83
CA ASP A 408 -11.29 1.07 -53.13
C ASP A 408 -11.89 -0.10 -52.33
N PRO A 409 -13.08 -0.58 -52.72
CA PRO A 409 -13.77 -1.67 -52.02
C PRO A 409 -13.02 -3.02 -52.10
N GLU A 410 -12.16 -3.24 -53.10
CA GLU A 410 -11.36 -4.47 -53.21
C GLU A 410 -10.33 -4.56 -52.09
N THR A 411 -9.54 -3.50 -51.92
CA THR A 411 -8.48 -3.46 -50.90
C THR A 411 -9.08 -3.54 -49.50
N ALA A 412 -10.20 -2.84 -49.27
CA ALA A 412 -10.96 -2.92 -48.03
C ALA A 412 -11.51 -4.33 -47.77
N PHE A 413 -12.12 -4.98 -48.78
CA PHE A 413 -12.59 -6.37 -48.67
C PHE A 413 -11.46 -7.31 -48.25
N ARG A 414 -10.29 -7.21 -48.87
CA ARG A 414 -9.14 -8.09 -48.57
C ARG A 414 -8.61 -7.91 -47.14
N LEU A 415 -8.69 -6.71 -46.57
CA LEU A 415 -8.37 -6.47 -45.17
C LEU A 415 -9.38 -7.16 -44.24
N ILE A 416 -10.68 -6.92 -44.46
CA ILE A 416 -11.75 -7.49 -43.62
C ILE A 416 -11.81 -9.01 -43.72
N ASP A 417 -11.73 -9.58 -44.92
CA ASP A 417 -11.70 -11.03 -45.12
C ASP A 417 -10.45 -11.66 -44.45
N GLY A 418 -9.34 -10.94 -44.51
CA GLY A 418 -8.13 -11.24 -43.74
C GLY A 418 -8.35 -11.37 -42.24
N LEU A 419 -9.01 -10.37 -41.65
CA LEU A 419 -9.35 -10.37 -40.23
C LEU A 419 -10.26 -11.56 -39.87
N ILE A 420 -11.26 -11.86 -40.70
CA ILE A 420 -12.20 -12.98 -40.45
C ILE A 420 -11.50 -14.35 -40.58
N THR A 421 -10.55 -14.47 -41.52
CA THR A 421 -9.84 -15.73 -41.80
C THR A 421 -8.57 -15.91 -40.96
N TYR A 422 -8.20 -14.91 -40.16
CA TYR A 422 -7.09 -14.95 -39.23
C TYR A 422 -7.25 -16.13 -38.24
N ARG A 423 -6.19 -16.92 -38.09
CA ARG A 423 -6.19 -18.17 -37.30
C ARG A 423 -5.71 -18.01 -35.86
N GLY A 424 -5.37 -16.80 -35.44
CA GLY A 424 -4.91 -16.52 -34.08
C GLY A 424 -6.07 -16.25 -33.12
N ALA A 425 -5.91 -15.22 -32.29
CA ALA A 425 -6.97 -14.79 -31.36
C ALA A 425 -8.24 -14.39 -32.13
N LYS A 426 -9.41 -14.75 -31.59
CA LYS A 426 -10.70 -14.40 -32.18
C LYS A 426 -11.28 -13.16 -31.47
N PRO A 427 -11.92 -12.24 -32.20
CA PRO A 427 -12.60 -11.12 -31.58
C PRO A 427 -13.93 -11.59 -30.96
N SER A 428 -14.58 -10.70 -30.20
CA SER A 428 -15.91 -10.94 -29.66
C SER A 428 -16.94 -11.20 -30.76
N GLN A 429 -18.09 -11.77 -30.38
CA GLN A 429 -19.17 -12.06 -31.31
C GLN A 429 -19.74 -10.79 -31.97
N ASP A 430 -19.76 -9.67 -31.25
CA ASP A 430 -20.22 -8.38 -31.78
C ASP A 430 -19.28 -7.88 -32.90
N VAL A 431 -17.98 -7.84 -32.63
CA VAL A 431 -16.97 -7.45 -33.64
C VAL A 431 -16.98 -8.44 -34.81
N SER A 432 -17.06 -9.75 -34.55
CA SER A 432 -17.14 -10.78 -35.60
C SER A 432 -18.34 -10.57 -36.52
N SER A 433 -19.52 -10.26 -35.96
CA SER A 433 -20.74 -10.05 -36.74
C SER A 433 -20.64 -8.80 -37.61
N LYS A 434 -20.10 -7.70 -37.06
CA LYS A 434 -19.85 -6.46 -37.80
C LYS A 434 -18.90 -6.67 -38.98
N LEU A 435 -17.76 -7.34 -38.75
CA LEU A 435 -16.80 -7.64 -39.82
C LEU A 435 -17.45 -8.49 -40.92
N ASP A 436 -18.26 -9.47 -40.54
CA ASP A 436 -18.86 -10.42 -41.49
C ASP A 436 -20.06 -9.81 -42.27
N GLU A 437 -20.69 -8.76 -41.74
CA GLU A 437 -21.61 -7.88 -42.49
C GLU A 437 -20.85 -6.98 -43.47
N GLU A 438 -19.81 -6.29 -42.99
CA GLU A 438 -18.96 -5.42 -43.81
C GLU A 438 -18.29 -6.18 -44.95
N ARG A 439 -17.85 -7.43 -44.71
CA ARG A 439 -17.29 -8.30 -45.74
C ARG A 439 -18.27 -8.51 -46.90
N SER A 440 -19.54 -8.79 -46.60
CA SER A 440 -20.57 -9.00 -47.62
C SER A 440 -20.77 -7.74 -48.45
N VAL A 441 -20.88 -6.58 -47.80
CA VAL A 441 -21.10 -5.29 -48.47
C VAL A 441 -19.91 -4.90 -49.34
N LEU A 442 -18.68 -4.97 -48.81
CA LEU A 442 -17.46 -4.63 -49.53
C LEU A 442 -17.23 -5.55 -50.75
N HIS A 443 -17.45 -6.86 -50.58
CA HIS A 443 -17.33 -7.80 -51.69
C HIS A 443 -18.32 -7.50 -52.80
N ARG A 444 -19.58 -7.22 -52.44
CA ARG A 444 -20.63 -6.84 -53.39
C ARG A 444 -20.23 -5.58 -54.15
N ASN A 445 -19.83 -4.52 -53.45
CA ASN A 445 -19.46 -3.24 -54.07
C ASN A 445 -18.27 -3.40 -55.02
N TRP A 446 -17.25 -4.18 -54.63
CA TRP A 446 -16.12 -4.51 -55.50
C TRP A 446 -16.57 -5.25 -56.76
N LYS A 447 -17.31 -6.35 -56.61
CA LYS A 447 -17.70 -7.21 -57.74
C LYS A 447 -18.76 -6.60 -58.64
N MET A 448 -19.62 -5.70 -58.13
CA MET A 448 -20.55 -4.94 -58.96
C MET A 448 -19.80 -4.11 -60.01
N SER A 449 -18.69 -3.47 -59.64
CA SER A 449 -17.86 -2.73 -60.61
C SER A 449 -17.24 -3.64 -61.68
N GLU A 450 -16.92 -4.89 -61.33
CA GLU A 450 -16.42 -5.90 -62.28
C GLU A 450 -17.54 -6.43 -63.19
N LEU A 451 -18.73 -6.66 -62.62
CA LEU A 451 -19.93 -7.09 -63.36
C LEU A 451 -20.33 -6.06 -64.42
N GLU A 452 -20.25 -4.77 -64.09
CA GLU A 452 -20.48 -3.67 -65.04
C GLU A 452 -19.43 -3.64 -66.16
N ARG A 453 -18.15 -3.88 -65.85
CA ARG A 453 -17.10 -3.99 -66.88
C ARG A 453 -17.31 -5.18 -67.81
N HIS A 454 -17.86 -6.27 -67.30
CA HIS A 454 -18.18 -7.48 -68.08
C HIS A 454 -19.52 -7.38 -68.83
N ARG A 455 -20.19 -6.23 -68.81
CA ARG A 455 -21.47 -6.01 -69.47
C ARG A 455 -21.41 -6.44 -70.94
N GLY A 456 -22.29 -7.37 -71.30
CA GLY A 456 -22.39 -7.94 -72.65
C GLY A 456 -21.61 -9.24 -72.85
N ASN A 457 -20.76 -9.65 -71.90
CA ASN A 457 -20.14 -10.97 -71.86
C ASN A 457 -20.86 -11.85 -70.82
N VAL A 458 -21.92 -12.53 -71.25
CA VAL A 458 -22.80 -13.38 -70.41
C VAL A 458 -22.02 -14.42 -69.61
N GLY A 459 -20.97 -15.01 -70.21
CA GLY A 459 -20.13 -16.00 -69.53
C GLY A 459 -19.31 -15.41 -68.38
N ALA A 460 -18.71 -14.24 -68.61
CA ALA A 460 -17.96 -13.51 -67.58
C ALA A 460 -18.89 -12.95 -66.48
N MET A 461 -20.06 -12.45 -66.86
CA MET A 461 -21.06 -11.95 -65.90
C MET A 461 -21.60 -13.06 -64.99
N SER A 462 -21.95 -14.23 -65.54
CA SER A 462 -22.38 -15.41 -64.77
C SER A 462 -21.30 -15.81 -63.76
N LYS A 463 -20.03 -15.85 -64.18
CA LYS A 463 -18.90 -16.12 -63.28
C LYS A 463 -18.74 -15.07 -62.17
N THR A 464 -18.86 -13.78 -62.49
CA THR A 464 -18.77 -12.72 -61.48
C THR A 464 -19.90 -12.81 -60.45
N ILE A 465 -21.12 -13.18 -60.86
CA ILE A 465 -22.23 -13.39 -59.91
C ILE A 465 -21.98 -14.62 -59.02
N ASP A 466 -21.39 -15.68 -59.56
CA ASP A 466 -21.00 -16.86 -58.77
C ASP A 466 -20.03 -16.49 -57.65
N GLU A 467 -19.06 -15.63 -57.96
CA GLU A 467 -18.15 -15.07 -56.97
C GLU A 467 -18.89 -14.20 -55.95
N MET A 468 -19.83 -13.34 -56.38
CA MET A 468 -20.64 -12.51 -55.48
C MET A 468 -21.48 -13.34 -54.50
N LEU A 469 -22.04 -14.47 -54.95
CA LEU A 469 -22.87 -15.36 -54.13
C LEU A 469 -22.12 -16.04 -52.99
N VAL A 470 -20.78 -16.10 -53.03
CA VAL A 470 -19.95 -16.71 -51.97
C VAL A 470 -20.17 -16.02 -50.63
N TYR A 471 -20.22 -14.68 -50.63
CA TYR A 471 -20.32 -13.87 -49.41
C TYR A 471 -21.67 -13.19 -49.24
N ALA A 472 -22.58 -13.29 -50.22
CA ALA A 472 -23.88 -12.66 -50.17
C ALA A 472 -24.78 -13.24 -49.06
N LYS A 473 -25.47 -12.34 -48.36
CA LYS A 473 -26.41 -12.66 -47.26
C LYS A 473 -27.79 -12.07 -47.54
N GLY A 474 -28.80 -12.62 -46.85
CA GLY A 474 -30.17 -12.07 -46.83
C GLY A 474 -30.74 -11.74 -48.21
N LYS A 475 -31.24 -10.50 -48.34
CA LYS A 475 -31.88 -9.98 -49.56
C LYS A 475 -30.93 -9.98 -50.76
N ASP A 476 -29.68 -9.57 -50.57
CA ASP A 476 -28.66 -9.53 -51.64
C ASP A 476 -28.44 -10.92 -52.25
N ARG A 477 -28.42 -11.97 -51.42
CA ARG A 477 -28.27 -13.34 -51.91
C ARG A 477 -29.46 -13.77 -52.77
N ALA A 478 -30.68 -13.40 -52.37
CA ALA A 478 -31.88 -13.70 -53.12
C ALA A 478 -31.87 -13.00 -54.48
N GLU A 479 -31.53 -11.70 -54.51
CA GLU A 479 -31.42 -10.90 -55.73
C GLU A 479 -30.35 -11.41 -56.67
N LEU A 480 -29.15 -11.73 -56.16
CA LEU A 480 -28.06 -12.29 -56.95
C LEU A 480 -28.40 -13.68 -57.51
N THR A 481 -29.15 -14.50 -56.77
CA THR A 481 -29.61 -15.82 -57.25
C THR A 481 -30.61 -15.65 -58.39
N GLN A 482 -31.53 -14.69 -58.27
CA GLN A 482 -32.47 -14.36 -59.32
C GLN A 482 -31.75 -13.82 -60.56
N LEU A 483 -30.81 -12.89 -60.38
CA LEU A 483 -29.98 -12.36 -61.47
C LEU A 483 -29.18 -13.48 -62.16
N LYS A 484 -28.58 -14.41 -61.39
CA LYS A 484 -27.88 -15.57 -61.94
C LYS A 484 -28.79 -16.42 -62.82
N SER A 485 -29.98 -16.76 -62.33
CA SER A 485 -30.93 -17.57 -63.09
C SER A 485 -31.32 -16.92 -64.42
N ALA A 486 -31.50 -15.60 -64.45
CA ALA A 486 -31.82 -14.84 -65.65
C ALA A 486 -30.64 -14.80 -66.66
N ILE A 487 -29.40 -14.74 -66.17
CA ILE A 487 -28.20 -14.77 -67.02
C ILE A 487 -27.95 -16.18 -67.58
N ASP A 488 -28.09 -17.22 -66.76
CA ASP A 488 -27.85 -18.61 -67.17
C ASP A 488 -28.92 -19.11 -68.15
N GLN A 489 -30.19 -18.74 -67.96
CA GLN A 489 -31.26 -19.04 -68.92
C GLN A 489 -30.96 -18.46 -70.30
N LYS A 490 -30.40 -17.24 -70.35
CA LYS A 490 -30.04 -16.55 -71.61
C LYS A 490 -28.71 -16.99 -72.21
N LYS A 491 -27.85 -17.69 -71.45
CA LYS A 491 -26.63 -18.33 -71.96
C LYS A 491 -26.93 -19.54 -72.85
N ASN A 492 -28.06 -20.21 -72.61
CA ASN A 492 -28.52 -21.37 -73.39
C ASN A 492 -29.27 -20.98 -74.68
N GLU A 493 -29.70 -19.73 -74.83
CA GLU A 493 -30.30 -19.19 -76.07
C GLU A 493 -29.22 -18.46 -76.89
N ARG A 494 -28.69 -19.09 -77.96
CA ARG A 494 -27.74 -18.43 -78.88
C ARG A 494 -28.43 -17.29 -79.67
N ILE A 495 -28.60 -16.10 -79.08
CA ILE A 495 -29.20 -14.95 -79.77
C ILE A 495 -28.44 -13.65 -79.44
N GLY A 496 -28.22 -12.82 -80.47
CA GLY A 496 -27.38 -11.61 -80.46
C GLY A 496 -27.91 -10.41 -79.67
N TRP A 497 -27.19 -9.29 -79.84
CA TRP A 497 -27.19 -7.96 -79.17
C TRP A 497 -28.36 -7.55 -78.24
N TRP A 498 -29.61 -7.94 -78.47
CA TRP A 498 -30.78 -7.68 -77.59
C TRP A 498 -30.64 -8.24 -76.17
N VAL A 499 -29.77 -9.25 -75.96
CA VAL A 499 -29.43 -9.81 -74.64
C VAL A 499 -28.83 -8.74 -73.70
N THR A 500 -28.09 -7.79 -74.25
CA THR A 500 -27.45 -6.71 -73.48
C THR A 500 -28.45 -5.74 -72.86
N ILE A 501 -29.61 -5.51 -73.49
CA ILE A 501 -30.62 -4.56 -73.01
C ILE A 501 -31.41 -5.17 -71.83
N GLY A 502 -31.77 -6.45 -71.91
CA GLY A 502 -32.55 -7.10 -70.86
C GLY A 502 -31.79 -7.30 -69.54
N VAL A 503 -30.48 -7.55 -69.59
CA VAL A 503 -29.63 -7.64 -68.40
C VAL A 503 -29.43 -6.26 -67.77
N VAL A 504 -29.36 -5.21 -68.59
CA VAL A 504 -29.22 -3.82 -68.14
C VAL A 504 -30.48 -3.32 -67.46
N ILE A 505 -31.66 -3.64 -68.00
CA ILE A 505 -32.94 -3.32 -67.35
C ILE A 505 -33.04 -4.04 -66.00
N LEU A 506 -32.60 -5.30 -65.91
CA LEU A 506 -32.60 -6.04 -64.64
C LEU A 506 -31.60 -5.44 -63.64
N LEU A 507 -30.40 -5.05 -64.08
CA LEU A 507 -29.40 -4.37 -63.24
C LEU A 507 -29.90 -3.02 -62.73
N ILE A 508 -30.57 -2.22 -63.58
CA ILE A 508 -31.17 -0.94 -63.18
C ILE A 508 -32.38 -1.17 -62.24
N ALA A 509 -33.19 -2.20 -62.46
CA ALA A 509 -34.34 -2.50 -61.62
C ALA A 509 -33.96 -3.09 -60.24
N ILE A 510 -32.86 -3.83 -60.16
CA ILE A 510 -32.37 -4.43 -58.90
C ILE A 510 -31.49 -3.44 -58.13
N PHE A 511 -30.66 -2.64 -58.82
CA PHE A 511 -29.62 -1.82 -58.18
C PHE A 511 -29.74 -0.30 -58.40
N GLY A 512 -30.68 0.18 -59.22
CA GLY A 512 -30.86 1.60 -59.57
C GLY A 512 -31.90 2.36 -58.73
N GLY A 513 -32.08 1.96 -57.47
CA GLY A 513 -32.90 2.69 -56.49
C GLY A 513 -32.09 3.70 -55.70
#